data_AF-A0A966XQE4-F1
#
_entry.id   AF-A0A966XQE4-F1
#
_cell.length_a   1.000
_cell.length_b   1.000
_cell.length_c   1.000
_cell.angle_alpha   90.00
_cell.angle_beta   90.00
_cell.angle_gamma   90.00
#
_symmetry.space_group_name_H-M   'P 1'
#
loop_
_entity.id
_entity.type
_entity.pdbx_description
1 polymer ?
#
loop_
_entity_poly.entity_id
_entity_poly.type
_entity_poly.pdbx_seq_one_letter_code
_entity_poly.pdbx_strand_id
1 'polypeptide(L)'
;MRSPSTSSGCLRRYRCSLQPLIAAMLLGSGAAAALAQPTPVGVWKTVHESSQQERSLVRITHSDGVLTGVIEKLLDPTLPAHPVCAPCSGERRDKPLLGMVLIQGVRRSPSDPRLWDGGEILDPHNGKLFAVRLVLADGGKRLEVRGYLGTPMVGRSQNWYRVE
;
A
#
# COMPACT_ATOMS: atom_id res chain seq x y z
N MET A 1 58.33 -52.53 70.96
CA MET A 1 56.97 -52.97 71.34
C MET A 1 56.38 -51.94 72.31
N ARG A 2 55.45 -51.10 71.83
CA ARG A 2 54.33 -50.41 72.54
C ARG A 2 53.81 -49.30 71.62
N SER A 3 52.59 -49.51 71.12
CA SER A 3 51.71 -48.53 70.48
C SER A 3 51.10 -47.56 71.53
N PRO A 4 50.11 -46.71 71.21
CA PRO A 4 49.88 -45.90 70.00
C PRO A 4 49.63 -44.40 70.33
N SER A 5 49.69 -43.57 69.29
CA SER A 5 49.27 -42.18 69.29
C SER A 5 47.75 -42.01 69.28
N THR A 6 47.35 -40.85 69.79
CA THR A 6 46.02 -40.33 70.09
C THR A 6 45.03 -40.28 68.93
N SER A 7 43.79 -40.65 69.26
CA SER A 7 42.56 -40.39 68.52
C SER A 7 42.18 -38.91 68.58
N SER A 8 41.78 -38.33 67.46
CA SER A 8 40.93 -37.14 67.40
C SER A 8 40.10 -37.20 66.13
N GLY A 9 38.86 -37.69 66.29
CA GLY A 9 37.84 -37.63 65.25
C GLY A 9 37.33 -36.20 65.08
N CYS A 10 37.18 -35.78 63.83
CA CYS A 10 36.39 -34.61 63.49
C CYS A 10 35.54 -34.90 62.25
N LEU A 11 34.23 -34.79 62.48
CA LEU A 11 33.24 -34.13 61.63
C LEU A 11 32.67 -34.90 60.42
N ARG A 12 31.45 -35.39 60.70
CA ARG A 12 30.20 -35.10 59.98
C ARG A 12 30.25 -35.17 58.46
N ARG A 13 29.75 -36.32 57.98
CA ARG A 13 29.11 -36.50 56.68
C ARG A 13 28.05 -35.41 56.44
N TYR A 14 28.22 -34.61 55.41
CA TYR A 14 27.12 -33.99 54.68
C TYR A 14 27.09 -34.59 53.27
N ARG A 15 26.12 -35.48 53.03
CA ARG A 15 25.76 -35.95 51.70
C ARG A 15 24.51 -35.18 51.25
N CYS A 16 24.40 -34.99 49.94
CA CYS A 16 23.20 -34.65 49.17
C CYS A 16 22.72 -33.19 49.33
N SER A 17 22.29 -32.46 48.30
CA SER A 17 21.95 -32.82 46.93
C SER A 17 22.19 -31.62 46.01
N LEU A 18 22.85 -31.79 44.87
CA LEU A 18 22.76 -30.82 43.79
C LEU A 18 21.40 -31.02 43.10
N GLN A 19 20.46 -30.09 43.29
CA GLN A 19 19.31 -29.97 42.40
C GLN A 19 19.78 -29.25 41.12
N PRO A 20 19.56 -29.81 39.92
CA PRO A 20 19.79 -29.08 38.69
C PRO A 20 18.66 -28.05 38.54
N LEU A 21 19.02 -26.75 38.54
CA LEU A 21 18.12 -25.69 38.12
C LEU A 21 17.87 -25.85 36.61
N ILE A 22 16.76 -26.50 36.26
CA ILE A 22 16.25 -26.52 34.89
C ILE A 22 15.74 -25.10 34.59
N ALA A 23 16.56 -24.30 33.90
CA ALA A 23 16.12 -23.04 33.33
C ALA A 23 15.18 -23.35 32.16
N ALA A 24 13.87 -23.36 32.43
CA ALA A 24 12.84 -23.45 31.41
C ALA A 24 12.85 -22.15 30.58
N MET A 25 13.61 -22.14 29.49
CA MET A 25 13.57 -21.09 28.49
C MET A 25 12.23 -21.17 27.75
N LEU A 26 11.26 -20.37 28.20
CA LEU A 26 9.99 -20.15 27.51
C LEU A 26 10.28 -19.50 26.15
N LEU A 27 10.38 -20.31 25.10
CA LEU A 27 10.30 -19.84 23.72
C LEU A 27 8.86 -19.35 23.48
N GLY A 28 8.61 -18.08 23.77
CA GLY A 28 7.38 -17.41 23.38
C GLY A 28 7.32 -17.33 21.85
N SER A 29 6.50 -18.18 21.24
CA SER A 29 6.16 -18.10 19.82
C SER A 29 5.30 -16.86 19.56
N GLY A 30 5.95 -15.71 19.36
CA GLY A 30 5.29 -14.50 18.90
C GLY A 30 4.84 -14.68 17.45
N ALA A 31 3.56 -14.94 17.23
CA ALA A 31 2.96 -14.84 15.91
C ALA A 31 3.02 -13.37 15.48
N ALA A 32 3.99 -13.03 14.61
CA ALA A 32 4.03 -11.73 13.98
C ALA A 32 2.80 -11.59 13.09
N ALA A 33 1.81 -10.80 13.51
CA ALA A 33 0.71 -10.41 12.66
C ALA A 33 1.29 -9.62 11.48
N ALA A 34 1.27 -10.22 10.29
CA ALA A 34 1.61 -9.52 9.07
C ALA A 34 0.56 -8.43 8.84
N LEU A 35 0.90 -7.18 9.17
CA LEU A 35 0.06 -6.04 8.81
C LEU A 35 0.02 -5.95 7.28
N ALA A 36 -1.15 -6.21 6.71
CA ALA A 36 -1.37 -6.03 5.28
C ALA A 36 -0.98 -4.60 4.90
N GLN A 37 -0.03 -4.48 3.97
CA GLN A 37 0.40 -3.17 3.50
C GLN A 37 -0.74 -2.53 2.72
N PRO A 38 -1.07 -1.25 2.97
CA PRO A 38 -2.15 -0.58 2.25
C PRO A 38 -1.80 -0.56 0.76
N THR A 39 -2.81 -0.80 -0.08
CA THR A 39 -2.65 -0.85 -1.54
C THR A 39 -3.56 0.17 -2.22
N PRO A 40 -3.23 0.65 -3.44
CA PRO A 40 -4.11 1.54 -4.17
C PRO A 40 -5.40 0.87 -4.66
N VAL A 41 -5.55 -0.45 -4.53
CA VAL A 41 -6.78 -1.16 -4.89
C VAL A 41 -7.95 -0.59 -4.10
N GLY A 42 -9.04 -0.33 -4.81
CA GLY A 42 -10.28 0.17 -4.22
C GLY A 42 -11.00 1.23 -5.04
N VAL A 43 -12.09 1.75 -4.47
CA VAL A 43 -12.86 2.85 -5.04
C VAL A 43 -12.42 4.20 -4.48
N TRP A 44 -12.10 5.11 -5.39
CA TRP A 44 -11.56 6.44 -5.09
C TRP A 44 -12.43 7.54 -5.67
N LYS A 45 -12.74 8.54 -4.85
CA LYS A 45 -13.42 9.75 -5.25
C LYS A 45 -12.43 10.80 -5.73
N THR A 46 -12.64 11.29 -6.94
CA THR A 46 -11.88 12.41 -7.52
C THR A 46 -12.59 13.73 -7.24
N VAL A 47 -11.83 14.77 -6.88
CA VAL A 47 -12.36 16.11 -6.64
C VAL A 47 -11.73 17.14 -7.57
N HIS A 48 -12.48 18.18 -7.90
CA HIS A 48 -11.91 19.37 -8.51
C HIS A 48 -11.16 20.19 -7.46
N GLU A 49 -9.88 20.49 -7.71
CA GLU A 49 -8.97 21.05 -6.70
C GLU A 49 -9.48 22.38 -6.11
N SER A 50 -10.03 23.28 -6.94
CA SER A 50 -10.45 24.60 -6.49
C SER A 50 -11.88 24.65 -5.93
N SER A 51 -12.82 23.92 -6.55
CA SER A 51 -14.24 23.96 -6.13
C SER A 51 -14.61 22.87 -5.13
N GLN A 52 -13.72 21.91 -4.87
CA GLN A 52 -13.98 20.70 -4.09
C GLN A 52 -15.16 19.86 -4.61
N GLN A 53 -15.60 20.13 -5.83
CA GLN A 53 -16.70 19.40 -6.46
C GLN A 53 -16.28 17.96 -6.75
N GLU A 54 -17.11 17.02 -6.33
CA GLU A 54 -16.93 15.60 -6.63
C GLU A 54 -17.17 15.35 -8.12
N ARG A 55 -16.25 14.64 -8.78
CA ARG A 55 -16.32 14.46 -10.23
C ARG A 55 -16.65 13.04 -10.66
N SER A 56 -15.99 12.07 -10.03
CA SER A 56 -16.13 10.66 -10.40
C SER A 56 -15.69 9.74 -9.26
N LEU A 57 -16.14 8.49 -9.34
CA LEU A 57 -15.58 7.35 -8.62
C LEU A 57 -14.76 6.52 -9.60
N VAL A 58 -13.50 6.27 -9.24
CA VAL A 58 -12.55 5.47 -10.02
C VAL A 58 -12.24 4.21 -9.25
N ARG A 59 -12.48 3.06 -9.88
CA ARG A 59 -12.11 1.75 -9.33
C ARG A 59 -10.72 1.38 -9.79
N ILE A 60 -9.81 1.19 -8.83
CA ILE A 60 -8.49 0.63 -9.07
C ILE A 60 -8.51 -0.85 -8.74
N THR A 61 -8.11 -1.68 -9.69
CA THR A 61 -7.97 -3.13 -9.56
C THR A 61 -6.51 -3.53 -9.73
N HIS A 62 -6.15 -4.72 -9.23
CA HIS A 62 -4.81 -5.27 -9.33
C HIS A 62 -4.88 -6.69 -9.89
N SER A 63 -4.17 -6.94 -10.99
CA SER A 63 -4.06 -8.25 -11.63
C SER A 63 -2.64 -8.41 -12.18
N ASP A 64 -2.01 -9.56 -11.92
CA ASP A 64 -0.65 -9.90 -12.39
C ASP A 64 0.42 -8.83 -12.11
N GLY A 65 0.33 -8.21 -10.93
CA GLY A 65 1.28 -7.17 -10.52
C GLY A 65 1.01 -5.79 -11.12
N VAL A 66 -0.09 -5.61 -11.86
CA VAL A 66 -0.45 -4.39 -12.59
C VAL A 66 -1.74 -3.79 -12.08
N LEU A 67 -1.71 -2.48 -11.80
CA LEU A 67 -2.88 -1.69 -11.47
C LEU A 67 -3.55 -1.13 -12.72
N THR A 68 -4.87 -1.21 -12.75
CA THR A 68 -5.73 -0.57 -13.74
C THR A 68 -6.83 0.21 -13.04
N GLY A 69 -7.06 1.46 -13.47
CA GLY A 69 -8.08 2.35 -12.93
C GLY A 69 -9.16 2.66 -13.96
N VAL A 70 -10.43 2.46 -13.61
CA VAL A 70 -11.58 2.65 -14.50
C VAL A 70 -12.60 3.61 -13.86
N ILE A 71 -13.21 4.50 -14.65
CA ILE A 71 -14.34 5.31 -14.19
C ILE A 71 -15.54 4.39 -13.92
N GLU A 72 -15.84 4.17 -12.65
CA GLU A 72 -16.98 3.37 -12.20
C GLU A 72 -18.26 4.20 -12.13
N LYS A 73 -18.15 5.49 -11.76
CA LYS A 73 -19.30 6.39 -11.66
C LYS A 73 -18.91 7.82 -11.97
N LEU A 74 -19.80 8.56 -12.64
CA LEU A 74 -19.69 10.01 -12.82
C LEU A 74 -20.60 10.69 -11.80
N LEU A 75 -20.07 11.73 -11.15
CA LEU A 75 -20.76 12.47 -10.08
C LEU A 75 -21.04 13.94 -10.46
N ASP A 76 -20.41 14.42 -11.52
CA ASP A 76 -20.57 15.80 -12.00
C ASP A 76 -21.94 15.97 -12.69
N PRO A 77 -22.88 16.75 -12.09
CA PRO A 77 -24.23 16.91 -12.63
C PRO A 77 -24.28 17.79 -13.89
N THR A 78 -23.16 18.44 -14.24
CA THR A 78 -23.07 19.28 -15.44
C THR A 78 -22.79 18.46 -16.71
N LEU A 79 -22.42 17.18 -16.57
CA LEU A 79 -22.18 16.30 -17.70
C LEU A 79 -23.49 15.93 -18.41
N PRO A 80 -23.46 15.79 -19.75
CA PRO A 80 -24.59 15.24 -20.49
C PRO A 80 -24.87 13.79 -20.07
N ALA A 81 -26.04 13.25 -20.43
CA ALA A 81 -26.48 11.91 -20.05
C ALA A 81 -25.49 10.79 -20.48
N HIS A 82 -24.83 10.97 -21.63
CA HIS A 82 -23.84 10.04 -22.18
C HIS A 82 -22.57 10.81 -22.55
N PRO A 83 -21.76 11.20 -21.56
CA PRO A 83 -20.57 12.00 -21.82
C PRO A 83 -19.50 11.13 -22.46
N VAL A 84 -18.81 11.69 -23.45
CA VAL A 84 -17.74 11.03 -24.21
C VAL A 84 -16.44 11.82 -24.08
N CYS A 85 -15.30 11.16 -24.30
CA CYS A 85 -14.02 11.87 -24.41
C CYS A 85 -13.82 12.43 -25.82
N ALA A 86 -14.41 13.59 -26.09
CA ALA A 86 -14.22 14.32 -27.35
C ALA A 86 -12.75 14.70 -27.65
N PRO A 87 -11.92 15.16 -26.67
CA PRO A 87 -10.54 15.54 -26.97
C PRO A 87 -9.58 14.34 -27.08
N CYS A 88 -10.03 13.13 -26.72
CA CYS A 88 -9.22 11.92 -26.86
C CYS A 88 -8.92 11.61 -28.33
N SER A 89 -7.84 10.88 -28.58
CA SER A 89 -7.42 10.44 -29.90
C SER A 89 -7.51 8.92 -30.07
N GLY A 90 -7.41 8.46 -31.33
CA GLY A 90 -7.44 7.04 -31.68
C GLY A 90 -8.71 6.35 -31.21
N GLU A 91 -8.57 5.12 -30.71
CA GLU A 91 -9.67 4.26 -30.26
C GLU A 91 -10.47 4.84 -29.08
N ARG A 92 -9.97 5.87 -28.40
CA ARG A 92 -10.62 6.50 -27.24
C ARG A 92 -11.45 7.73 -27.61
N ARG A 93 -11.32 8.24 -28.85
CA ARG A 93 -12.10 9.38 -29.32
C ARG A 93 -13.58 9.03 -29.34
N ASP A 94 -14.40 9.93 -28.81
CA ASP A 94 -15.87 9.80 -28.74
C ASP A 94 -16.36 8.54 -28.01
N LYS A 95 -15.49 7.91 -27.19
CA LYS A 95 -15.89 6.80 -26.33
C LYS A 95 -16.52 7.31 -25.04
N PRO A 96 -17.49 6.57 -24.46
CA PRO A 96 -18.10 6.92 -23.19
C PRO A 96 -17.06 7.10 -22.08
N LEU A 97 -17.22 8.13 -21.25
CA LEU A 97 -16.39 8.31 -20.06
C LEU A 97 -16.65 7.23 -19.02
N LEU A 98 -17.91 6.81 -18.85
CA LEU A 98 -18.25 5.70 -17.96
C LEU A 98 -17.61 4.41 -18.48
N GLY A 99 -16.87 3.70 -17.62
CA GLY A 99 -16.12 2.50 -18.00
C GLY A 99 -14.78 2.78 -18.71
N MET A 100 -14.41 4.04 -18.91
CA MET A 100 -13.12 4.38 -19.52
C MET A 100 -11.96 4.05 -18.59
N VAL A 101 -10.94 3.39 -19.13
CA VAL A 101 -9.66 3.15 -18.45
C VAL A 101 -8.89 4.47 -18.35
N LEU A 102 -8.73 4.97 -17.13
CA LEU A 102 -7.93 6.15 -16.84
C LEU A 102 -6.49 5.79 -16.50
N ILE A 103 -6.27 4.81 -15.63
CA ILE A 103 -4.93 4.39 -15.19
C ILE A 103 -4.62 3.02 -15.79
N GLN A 104 -3.45 2.86 -16.37
CA GLN A 104 -3.02 1.59 -16.96
C GLN A 104 -1.53 1.33 -16.72
N GLY A 105 -1.16 0.06 -16.56
CA GLY A 105 0.24 -0.38 -16.55
C GLY A 105 1.04 -0.03 -15.30
N VAL A 106 0.40 0.49 -14.25
CA VAL A 106 1.10 0.92 -13.03
C VAL A 106 1.50 -0.30 -12.20
N ARG A 107 2.75 -0.36 -11.74
CA ARG A 107 3.28 -1.44 -10.90
C ARG A 107 3.85 -0.89 -9.62
N ARG A 108 4.03 -1.74 -8.62
CA ARG A 108 4.70 -1.35 -7.38
C ARG A 108 6.17 -1.08 -7.67
N SER A 109 6.70 0.02 -7.15
CA SER A 109 8.12 0.34 -7.29
C SER A 109 8.97 -0.68 -6.52
N PRO A 110 10.04 -1.21 -7.12
CA PRO A 110 10.95 -2.13 -6.43
C PRO A 110 11.84 -1.39 -5.40
N SER A 111 12.03 -0.07 -5.57
CA SER A 111 12.90 0.75 -4.72
C SER A 111 12.16 1.50 -3.61
N ASP A 112 10.86 1.74 -3.75
CA ASP A 112 10.04 2.38 -2.71
C ASP A 112 8.73 1.60 -2.50
N PRO A 113 8.55 0.95 -1.33
CA PRO A 113 7.37 0.12 -1.07
C PRO A 113 6.04 0.90 -1.04
N ARG A 114 6.08 2.24 -0.94
CA ARG A 114 4.89 3.11 -0.93
C ARG A 114 4.54 3.68 -2.30
N LEU A 115 5.45 3.59 -3.25
CA LEU A 115 5.31 4.16 -4.59
C LEU A 115 4.80 3.11 -5.58
N TRP A 116 3.85 3.51 -6.41
CA TRP A 116 3.42 2.76 -7.57
C TRP A 116 3.61 3.63 -8.82
N ASP A 117 4.29 3.10 -9.84
CA ASP A 117 4.73 3.86 -11.00
C ASP A 117 4.89 3.00 -12.27
N GLY A 118 5.52 3.57 -13.30
CA GLY A 118 5.80 2.87 -14.57
C GLY A 118 4.64 2.78 -15.56
N GLY A 119 3.44 3.22 -15.15
CA GLY A 119 2.25 3.28 -15.99
C GLY A 119 1.88 4.69 -16.43
N GLU A 120 0.67 4.81 -16.95
CA GLU A 120 0.13 6.05 -17.48
C GLU A 120 -1.26 6.36 -16.93
N ILE A 121 -1.61 7.65 -16.96
CA ILE A 121 -2.95 8.16 -16.72
C ILE A 121 -3.45 8.99 -17.90
N LEU A 122 -4.69 8.74 -18.33
CA LEU A 122 -5.42 9.54 -19.30
C LEU A 122 -6.11 10.71 -18.58
N ASP A 123 -5.97 11.91 -19.10
CA ASP A 123 -6.80 13.06 -18.73
C ASP A 123 -7.91 13.27 -19.78
N PRO A 124 -9.18 12.94 -19.48
CA PRO A 124 -10.27 13.09 -20.44
C PRO A 124 -10.59 14.54 -20.82
N HIS A 125 -10.05 15.54 -20.10
CA HIS A 125 -10.29 16.96 -20.40
C HIS A 125 -9.49 17.46 -21.59
N ASN A 126 -8.30 16.90 -21.79
CA ASN A 126 -7.41 17.28 -22.89
C ASN A 126 -7.01 16.09 -23.78
N GLY A 127 -7.47 14.88 -23.45
CA GLY A 127 -7.23 13.66 -24.22
C GLY A 127 -5.80 13.13 -24.15
N LYS A 128 -4.95 13.70 -23.28
CA LYS A 128 -3.52 13.36 -23.23
C LYS A 128 -3.24 12.25 -22.21
N LEU A 129 -2.23 11.46 -22.54
CA LEU A 129 -1.62 10.49 -21.64
C LEU A 129 -0.43 11.12 -20.94
N PHE A 130 -0.30 10.81 -19.65
CA PHE A 130 0.79 11.24 -18.79
C PHE A 130 1.37 10.04 -18.08
N ALA A 131 2.68 10.02 -17.85
CA ALA A 131 3.25 9.06 -16.91
C ALA A 131 2.65 9.33 -15.52
N VAL A 132 2.37 8.27 -14.76
CA VAL A 132 1.69 8.41 -13.47
C VAL A 132 2.46 7.76 -12.33
N ARG A 133 2.39 8.41 -11.17
CA ARG A 133 2.83 7.90 -9.88
C ARG A 133 1.70 7.98 -8.87
N LEU A 134 1.53 6.92 -8.09
CA LEU A 134 0.53 6.83 -7.03
C LEU A 134 1.23 6.62 -5.69
N VAL A 135 0.86 7.43 -4.70
CA VAL A 135 1.37 7.33 -3.32
C VAL A 135 0.20 7.35 -2.36
N LEU A 136 0.14 6.35 -1.48
CA LEU A 136 -0.86 6.31 -0.41
C LEU A 136 -0.44 7.21 0.74
N ALA A 137 -1.38 8.01 1.22
CA ALA A 137 -1.23 8.88 2.36
C ALA A 137 -2.35 8.64 3.39
N ASP A 138 -2.20 9.23 4.57
CA ASP A 138 -3.23 9.25 5.63
C ASP A 138 -3.74 7.84 6.00
N GLY A 139 -2.83 6.87 6.09
CA GLY A 139 -3.16 5.48 6.39
C GLY A 139 -3.93 4.76 5.27
N GLY A 140 -3.82 5.24 4.03
CA GLY A 140 -4.51 4.68 2.87
C GLY A 140 -5.87 5.31 2.58
N LYS A 141 -6.27 6.36 3.33
CA LYS A 141 -7.52 7.11 3.10
C LYS A 141 -7.42 8.13 1.96
N ARG A 142 -6.20 8.52 1.60
CA ARG A 142 -5.92 9.44 0.50
C ARG A 142 -4.90 8.81 -0.46
N LEU A 143 -5.13 9.03 -1.74
CA LEU A 143 -4.20 8.66 -2.81
C LEU A 143 -3.73 9.95 -3.48
N GLU A 144 -2.43 10.22 -3.42
CA GLU A 144 -1.83 11.23 -4.27
C GLU A 144 -1.60 10.62 -5.65
N VAL A 145 -2.23 11.21 -6.67
CA VAL A 145 -2.13 10.80 -8.06
C VAL A 145 -1.39 11.89 -8.82
N ARG A 146 -0.15 11.61 -9.22
CA ARG A 146 0.70 12.56 -9.93
C ARG A 146 0.88 12.16 -11.38
N GLY A 147 0.33 12.95 -12.29
CA GLY A 147 0.55 12.84 -13.74
C GLY A 147 1.65 13.81 -14.20
N TYR A 148 2.58 13.36 -15.04
CA TYR A 148 3.70 14.17 -15.52
C TYR A 148 4.15 13.82 -16.94
N LEU A 149 4.91 14.74 -17.57
CA LEU A 149 5.53 14.56 -18.88
C LEU A 149 7.04 14.47 -18.74
N GLY A 150 7.64 13.33 -19.13
CA GLY A 150 9.08 13.09 -19.07
C GLY A 150 9.61 12.94 -17.64
N THR A 151 9.71 14.05 -16.90
CA THR A 151 10.20 14.05 -15.51
C THR A 151 9.06 14.29 -14.52
N PRO A 152 9.07 13.64 -13.33
CA PRO A 152 8.06 13.87 -12.29
C PRO A 152 7.96 15.31 -11.79
N MET A 153 8.96 16.17 -12.03
CA MET A 153 8.91 17.58 -11.64
C MET A 153 7.96 18.40 -12.53
N VAL A 154 7.74 17.97 -13.78
CA VAL A 154 6.89 18.66 -14.75
C VAL A 154 5.55 17.94 -14.86
N GLY A 155 4.63 18.28 -13.95
CA GLY A 155 3.34 17.61 -13.86
C GLY A 155 2.39 18.25 -12.84
N ARG A 156 1.28 17.55 -12.58
CA ARG A 156 0.26 17.93 -11.59
C ARG A 156 -0.04 16.75 -10.67
N SER A 157 -0.22 17.05 -9.39
CA SER A 157 -0.69 16.08 -8.40
C SER A 157 -2.13 16.39 -8.05
N GLN A 158 -2.98 15.37 -7.99
CA GLN A 158 -4.34 15.42 -7.46
C GLN A 158 -4.45 14.54 -6.23
N ASN A 159 -5.33 14.92 -5.30
CA ASN A 159 -5.69 14.08 -4.16
C ASN A 159 -7.02 13.38 -4.44
N TRP A 160 -7.02 12.06 -4.36
CA TRP A 160 -8.23 11.25 -4.42
C TRP A 160 -8.52 10.66 -3.04
N TYR A 161 -9.79 10.47 -2.73
CA TYR A 161 -10.23 10.06 -1.38
C TYR A 161 -10.90 8.70 -1.43
N ARG A 162 -10.50 7.80 -0.53
CA ARG A 162 -11.04 6.45 -0.50
C ARG A 162 -12.51 6.48 -0.08
N VAL A 163 -13.34 5.65 -0.72
CA VAL A 163 -14.78 5.53 -0.42
C VAL A 163 -15.12 4.20 0.27
N GLU A 164 -14.25 3.21 0.14
CA GLU A 164 -14.36 1.89 0.78
C GLU A 164 -13.50 1.74 2.04
#